data_AF-T2IR58-F1
#
_entry.id   AF-T2IR58-F1
#
_cell.length_a   1.000
_cell.length_b   1.000
_cell.length_c   1.000
_cell.angle_alpha   90.00
_cell.angle_beta   90.00
_cell.angle_gamma   90.00
#
_symmetry.space_group_name_H-M   'P 1'
#
loop_
_entity.id
_entity.type
_entity.pdbx_description
1 polymer ?
#
loop_
_entity_poly.entity_id
_entity_poly.type
_entity_poly.pdbx_seq_one_letter_code
_entity_poly.pdbx_strand_id
1 'polypeptide(L)'
;MAQAPVSPVVLVILDGWGYRPTEEDNAVVMANTPVMDCLWTTYPRTLIKTSGKEVGLPQGQMGNSEVGHLNLGAGRIVPKS
;
A
#
# COMPACT_ATOMS: atom_id res chain seq x y z
N MET A 1 0.84 -36.75 -15.92
CA MET A 1 0.95 -35.38 -16.44
C MET A 1 1.72 -34.58 -15.41
N ALA A 2 2.85 -33.96 -15.76
CA ALA A 2 3.58 -33.11 -14.83
C ALA A 2 2.83 -31.78 -14.66
N GLN A 3 2.60 -31.36 -13.42
CA GLN A 3 1.97 -30.07 -13.12
C GLN A 3 2.87 -28.95 -13.65
N ALA A 4 2.31 -28.00 -14.40
CA ALA A 4 3.05 -26.82 -14.83
C ALA A 4 3.60 -26.07 -13.59
N PRO A 5 4.82 -25.52 -13.66
CA PRO A 5 5.41 -24.79 -12.54
C PRO A 5 4.53 -23.57 -12.20
N VAL A 6 4.22 -23.40 -10.92
CA VAL A 6 3.48 -22.24 -10.42
C VAL A 6 4.45 -21.06 -10.35
N SER A 7 4.16 -19.99 -11.09
CA SER A 7 4.90 -18.74 -10.95
C SER A 7 4.60 -18.10 -9.58
N PRO A 8 5.62 -17.72 -8.80
CA PRO A 8 5.40 -17.09 -7.50
C PRO A 8 4.79 -15.70 -7.66
N VAL A 9 3.88 -15.34 -6.75
CA VAL A 9 3.33 -13.99 -6.61
C VAL A 9 3.76 -13.44 -5.26
N VAL A 10 4.26 -12.20 -5.25
CA VAL A 10 4.77 -11.55 -4.03
C VAL A 10 3.97 -10.27 -3.78
N LEU A 11 3.42 -10.14 -2.58
CA LEU A 11 2.89 -8.89 -2.04
C LEU A 11 3.97 -8.24 -1.18
N VAL A 12 4.42 -7.04 -1.56
CA VAL A 12 5.39 -6.25 -0.80
C VAL A 12 4.67 -5.08 -0.14
N ILE A 13 4.78 -4.96 1.18
CA ILE A 13 4.20 -3.86 1.96
C ILE A 13 5.34 -2.98 2.48
N LEU A 14 5.41 -1.75 1.98
CA LEU A 14 6.32 -0.74 2.50
C LEU A 14 5.60 0.04 3.61
N ASP A 15 5.82 -0.36 4.86
CA ASP A 15 5.13 0.24 6.00
C ASP A 15 5.49 1.74 6.14
N GLY A 16 4.48 2.59 6.31
CA GLY A 16 4.65 4.05 6.34
C GLY A 16 4.95 4.74 4.99
N TRP A 17 4.94 4.02 3.85
CA TRP A 17 5.21 4.60 2.54
C TRP A 17 3.94 5.15 1.86
N GLY A 18 3.67 6.45 2.03
CA GLY A 18 2.51 7.13 1.48
C GLY A 18 2.75 7.88 0.16
N TYR A 19 1.66 8.35 -0.48
CA TYR A 19 1.71 9.27 -1.61
C TYR A 19 1.24 10.66 -1.18
N ARG A 20 2.11 11.66 -1.33
CA ARG A 20 1.80 13.08 -1.15
C ARG A 20 2.50 13.87 -2.27
N PRO A 21 1.78 14.72 -3.02
CA PRO A 21 2.32 15.38 -4.20
C PRO A 21 3.32 16.50 -3.89
N THR A 22 3.31 17.05 -2.68
CA THR A 22 4.22 18.13 -2.29
C THR A 22 5.53 17.57 -1.73
N GLU A 23 6.64 18.21 -2.11
CA GLU A 23 8.01 17.79 -1.74
C GLU A 23 8.43 18.27 -0.35
N GLU A 24 7.86 19.38 0.13
CA GLU A 24 8.17 19.96 1.44
C GLU A 24 7.98 18.94 2.56
N ASP A 25 9.04 18.65 3.32
CA ASP A 25 9.09 17.64 4.39
C ASP A 25 8.68 16.21 3.95
N ASN A 26 8.85 15.89 2.66
CA ASN A 26 8.45 14.59 2.09
C ASN A 26 9.65 13.67 1.85
N ALA A 27 10.00 12.88 2.86
CA ALA A 27 11.13 11.95 2.77
C ALA A 27 10.98 10.93 1.62
N VAL A 28 9.77 10.54 1.25
CA VAL A 28 9.52 9.59 0.14
C VAL A 28 9.94 10.19 -1.20
N VAL A 29 9.57 11.45 -1.46
CA VAL A 29 9.89 12.12 -2.73
C VAL A 29 11.35 12.59 -2.77
N MET A 30 11.91 12.98 -1.62
CA MET A 30 13.31 13.42 -1.53
C MET A 30 14.33 12.28 -1.55
N ALA A 31 13.90 11.03 -1.33
CA ALA A 31 14.78 9.88 -1.31
C ALA A 31 15.23 9.47 -2.72
N ASN A 32 16.45 8.96 -2.84
CA ASN A 32 16.92 8.33 -4.07
C ASN A 32 16.39 6.89 -4.16
N THR A 33 15.28 6.67 -4.88
CA THR A 33 14.58 5.38 -4.96
C THR A 33 14.49 4.79 -6.38
N PRO A 34 15.62 4.54 -7.06
CA PRO A 34 15.64 4.23 -8.48
C PRO A 34 14.82 2.98 -8.85
N VAL A 35 14.74 1.98 -7.95
CA VAL A 35 13.90 0.79 -8.16
C VAL A 35 12.42 1.13 -8.08
N MET A 36 12.00 1.91 -7.07
CA MET A 36 10.60 2.31 -6.93
C MET A 36 10.18 3.25 -8.07
N ASP A 37 11.05 4.17 -8.47
CA ASP A 37 10.81 5.12 -9.56
C ASP A 37 10.62 4.40 -10.90
N CYS A 38 11.45 3.38 -11.17
CA CYS A 38 11.32 2.52 -12.33
C CYS A 38 10.00 1.74 -12.31
N LEU A 39 9.64 1.12 -11.16
CA LEU A 39 8.39 0.38 -11.03
C LEU A 39 7.17 1.28 -11.24
N TRP A 40 7.19 2.48 -10.66
CA TRP A 40 6.14 3.48 -10.77
C TRP A 40 5.98 3.98 -12.21
N THR A 41 7.06 4.19 -12.95
CA THR A 41 6.98 4.72 -14.33
C THR A 41 6.64 3.65 -15.37
N THR A 42 7.07 2.41 -15.14
CA THR A 42 7.05 1.35 -16.18
C THR A 42 5.82 0.45 -16.12
N TYR A 43 5.25 0.20 -14.94
CA TYR A 43 4.17 -0.78 -14.75
C TYR A 43 2.83 -0.12 -14.39
N PRO A 44 1.69 -0.81 -14.64
CA PRO A 44 0.38 -0.34 -14.20
C PRO A 44 0.34 -0.08 -12.70
N ARG A 45 -0.23 1.06 -12.30
CA ARG A 45 -0.32 1.49 -10.89
C ARG A 45 -1.64 2.20 -10.61
N THR A 46 -2.00 2.22 -9.34
CA THR A 46 -3.12 3.00 -8.83
C THR A 46 -2.84 3.42 -7.38
N LEU A 47 -3.63 4.34 -6.86
CA LEU A 47 -3.65 4.72 -5.45
C LEU A 47 -4.89 4.12 -4.79
N ILE A 48 -4.74 3.68 -3.54
CA ILE A 48 -5.84 3.16 -2.72
C ILE A 48 -5.98 3.97 -1.43
N LYS A 49 -7.18 3.95 -0.83
CA LYS A 49 -7.44 4.57 0.46
C LYS A 49 -7.04 3.61 1.58
N THR A 50 -6.28 4.11 2.55
CA THR A 50 -5.67 3.31 3.65
C THR A 50 -5.99 3.88 5.04
N SER A 51 -6.92 4.82 5.13
CA SER A 51 -7.30 5.53 6.36
C SER A 51 -8.80 5.80 6.37
N GLY A 52 -9.32 6.25 7.52
CA GLY A 52 -10.73 6.60 7.65
C GLY A 52 -11.70 5.43 7.43
N LYS A 53 -12.89 5.76 6.90
CA LYS A 53 -14.01 4.83 6.74
C LYS A 53 -13.68 3.69 5.79
N GLU A 54 -12.79 3.94 4.84
CA GLU A 54 -12.35 3.02 3.80
C GLU A 54 -11.57 1.82 4.36
N VAL A 55 -11.09 1.91 5.60
CA VAL A 55 -10.43 0.81 6.31
C VAL A 55 -11.10 0.47 7.64
N GLY A 56 -12.33 0.95 7.85
CA GLY A 56 -13.13 0.65 9.04
C GLY A 56 -12.81 1.53 10.25
N LEU A 57 -12.17 2.69 10.05
CA LEU A 57 -11.92 3.69 11.08
C LEU A 57 -12.92 4.87 11.00
N PRO A 58 -13.11 5.64 12.09
CA PRO A 58 -13.75 6.95 12.06
C PRO A 58 -13.22 7.86 10.94
N GLN A 59 -14.10 8.72 10.42
CA GLN A 59 -13.73 9.65 9.34
C GLN A 59 -12.60 10.59 9.77
N GLY A 60 -11.58 10.71 8.90
CA GLY A 60 -10.40 11.55 9.16
C GLY A 60 -9.34 10.90 10.05
N GLN A 61 -9.60 9.72 10.62
CA GLN A 61 -8.61 9.02 11.42
C GLN A 61 -7.53 8.41 10.51
N MET A 62 -6.27 8.66 10.88
CA MET A 62 -5.11 8.09 10.20
C MET A 62 -5.12 6.56 10.29
N GLY A 63 -4.72 5.90 9.21
CA GLY A 63 -4.49 4.46 9.20
C GLY A 63 -3.25 4.08 10.01
N ASN A 64 -3.09 2.78 10.26
CA ASN A 64 -1.93 2.23 10.93
C ASN A 64 -1.63 0.81 10.42
N SER A 65 -0.49 0.26 10.82
CA SER A 65 -0.02 -1.05 10.37
C SER A 65 -1.02 -2.17 10.68
N GLU A 66 -1.60 -2.19 11.88
CA GLU A 66 -2.55 -3.24 12.29
C GLU A 66 -3.81 -3.23 11.41
N VAL A 67 -4.42 -2.06 11.23
CA VAL A 67 -5.60 -1.87 10.40
C VAL A 67 -5.30 -2.20 8.94
N GLY A 68 -4.14 -1.75 8.42
CA GLY A 68 -3.73 -1.99 7.04
C GLY A 68 -3.54 -3.48 6.74
N HIS A 69 -2.76 -4.19 7.55
CA HIS A 69 -2.50 -5.62 7.36
C HIS A 69 -3.78 -6.45 7.49
N LEU A 70 -4.67 -6.07 8.41
CA LEU A 70 -5.95 -6.76 8.61
C LEU A 70 -6.87 -6.62 7.39
N ASN A 71 -7.00 -5.41 6.83
CA ASN A 71 -7.82 -5.19 5.63
C ASN A 71 -7.23 -5.88 4.40
N LEU A 72 -5.90 -5.82 4.21
CA LEU A 72 -5.22 -6.50 3.10
C LEU A 72 -5.39 -8.03 3.17
N GLY A 73 -5.20 -8.62 4.36
CA GLY A 73 -5.35 -10.06 4.56
C GLY A 73 -6.81 -10.52 4.49
N ALA A 74 -7.77 -9.69 4.91
CA ALA A 74 -9.18 -10.04 4.91
C ALA A 74 -9.86 -9.85 3.53
N GLY A 75 -9.30 -9.03 2.65
CA GLY A 75 -9.90 -8.71 1.34
C GLY A 75 -11.24 -7.95 1.45
N ARG A 76 -11.50 -7.31 2.59
CA ARG A 76 -12.72 -6.54 2.88
C ARG A 76 -12.46 -5.49 3.95
N ILE A 77 -13.36 -4.51 4.06
CA ILE A 77 -13.35 -3.55 5.16
C ILE A 77 -13.53 -4.30 6.47
N VAL A 78 -12.59 -4.12 7.40
CA VAL A 78 -12.67 -4.69 8.76
C VAL A 78 -12.99 -3.58 9.76
N PRO A 79 -14.22 -3.53 10.29
CA PRO A 79 -14.61 -2.50 11.25
C PRO A 79 -13.74 -2.56 12.51
N LYS A 80 -13.19 -1.42 12.92
CA LYS A 80 -12.61 -1.24 14.24
C LYS A 80 -13.64 -0.55 15.13
N SER A 81 -13.89 -1.15 16.29
CA SER A 81 -14.71 -0.59 17.37
C SER A 81 -14.04 0.61 18.02
#